data_AF-A0A0J1HKV6-F1
#
_entry.id   AF-A0A0J1HKV6-F1
#
_cell.length_a   1.000
_cell.length_b   1.000
_cell.length_c   1.000
_cell.angle_alpha   90.00
_cell.angle_beta   90.00
_cell.angle_gamma   90.00
#
_symmetry.space_group_name_H-M   'P 1'
#
loop_
_entity.id
_entity.type
_entity.pdbx_description
1 polymer ?
#
loop_
_entity_poly.entity_id
_entity_poly.type
_entity_poly.pdbx_seq_one_letter_code
_entity_poly.pdbx_strand_id
1 'polypeptide(L)'
;MKATMKHYIFLHVAFFLYSIIMVYMKWAANFSVGSISFFIAYMILVILLFGYAIIWQQVIKPFEISKAYSHRGVIILWGLLWSVVFFGDTIKWNNLVGAVIIIIGIVVVVKDE
;
A
#
# COMPACT_ATOMS: atom_id res chain seq x y z
N MET A 1 19.81 14.35 6.07
CA MET A 1 19.15 14.63 7.37
C MET A 1 18.78 13.30 8.01
N LYS A 2 19.00 13.11 9.31
CA LYS A 2 18.47 11.91 9.99
C LYS A 2 16.95 12.02 10.07
N ALA A 3 16.24 10.98 9.67
CA ALA A 3 14.78 10.93 9.77
C ALA A 3 14.35 11.06 11.25
N THR A 4 13.46 12.00 11.52
CA THR A 4 12.88 12.22 12.85
C THR A 4 11.55 11.47 13.00
N MET A 5 11.04 11.32 14.23
CA MET A 5 9.77 10.65 14.52
C MET A 5 8.60 11.17 13.65
N LYS A 6 8.55 12.48 13.41
CA LYS A 6 7.53 13.10 12.55
C LYS A 6 7.53 12.53 11.13
N HIS A 7 8.71 12.21 10.59
CA HIS A 7 8.83 11.63 9.25
C HIS A 7 8.31 10.19 9.22
N TYR A 8 8.56 9.39 10.26
CA TYR A 8 8.02 8.02 10.36
C TYR A 8 6.49 8.02 10.48
N ILE A 9 5.92 8.98 11.23
CA ILE A 9 4.46 9.16 11.29
C ILE A 9 3.92 9.48 9.88
N PHE A 10 4.55 10.42 9.17
CA PHE A 10 4.13 10.79 7.82
C PHE A 10 4.25 9.63 6.84
N LEU A 11 5.28 8.79 6.97
CA LEU A 11 5.45 7.54 6.22
C LEU A 11 4.29 6.57 6.43
N HIS A 12 3.89 6.34 7.68
CA HIS A 12 2.79 5.41 7.99
C HIS A 12 1.43 5.96 7.56
N VAL A 13 1.21 7.28 7.68
CA VAL A 13 0.02 7.94 7.13
C VAL A 13 -0.05 7.77 5.61
N ALA A 14 1.07 7.89 4.91
CA ALA A 14 1.13 7.65 3.48
C ALA A 14 0.76 6.20 3.13
N PHE A 15 1.33 5.21 3.83
CA PHE A 15 0.96 3.81 3.63
C PHE A 15 -0.51 3.53 3.94
N PHE A 16 -1.07 4.17 4.96
CA PHE A 16 -2.49 4.09 5.26
C PHE A 16 -3.35 4.65 4.12
N LEU A 17 -3.02 5.85 3.61
CA LEU A 17 -3.71 6.44 2.46
C LEU A 17 -3.64 5.53 1.23
N TYR A 18 -2.45 4.97 0.95
CA TYR A 18 -2.28 4.01 -0.13
C TYR A 18 -3.16 2.77 0.05
N SER A 19 -3.31 2.29 1.28
CA SER A 19 -4.18 1.15 1.56
C SER A 19 -5.65 1.40 1.23
N ILE A 20 -6.14 2.63 1.44
CA ILE A 20 -7.49 3.04 1.04
C ILE A 20 -7.61 3.05 -0.50
N ILE A 21 -6.57 3.52 -1.20
CA ILE A 21 -6.54 3.47 -2.66
C ILE A 21 -6.59 2.02 -3.16
N MET A 22 -5.95 1.06 -2.47
CA MET A 22 -6.07 -0.38 -2.81
C MET A 22 -7.50 -0.91 -2.64
N VAL A 23 -8.24 -0.46 -1.62
CA VAL A 23 -9.67 -0.80 -1.48
C VAL A 23 -10.46 -0.28 -2.67
N TYR A 24 -10.26 0.98 -3.04
CA TYR A 24 -10.90 1.55 -4.23
C TYR A 24 -10.53 0.79 -5.51
N MET A 25 -9.27 0.41 -5.66
CA MET A 25 -8.79 -0.39 -6.79
C MET A 25 -9.50 -1.75 -6.87
N LYS A 26 -9.61 -2.48 -5.75
CA LYS A 26 -10.32 -3.77 -5.71
C LYS A 26 -11.81 -3.60 -6.00
N TRP A 27 -12.43 -2.53 -5.52
CA TRP A 27 -13.81 -2.21 -5.86
C TRP A 27 -13.98 -1.91 -7.36
N ALA A 28 -13.11 -1.08 -7.93
CA ALA A 28 -13.14 -0.71 -9.35
C ALA A 28 -12.92 -1.91 -10.28
N ALA A 29 -12.19 -2.94 -9.82
CA ALA A 29 -11.98 -4.18 -10.57
C ALA A 29 -13.26 -5.01 -10.75
N ASN A 30 -14.36 -4.72 -10.02
CA ASN A 30 -15.64 -5.41 -10.20
C ASN A 30 -16.44 -4.91 -11.41
N PHE A 31 -16.08 -3.78 -12.02
CA PHE A 31 -16.75 -3.31 -13.22
C PHE A 31 -16.33 -4.13 -14.44
N SER A 32 -17.27 -4.37 -15.35
CA SER A 32 -16.97 -5.04 -16.62
C SER A 32 -16.00 -4.19 -17.44
N VAL A 33 -14.95 -4.84 -17.94
CA VAL A 33 -13.92 -4.18 -18.76
C VAL A 33 -14.58 -3.58 -19.99
N GLY A 34 -14.26 -2.30 -20.25
CA GLY A 34 -14.83 -1.54 -21.37
C GLY A 34 -16.18 -0.89 -21.09
N SER A 35 -16.79 -1.10 -19.92
CA SER A 35 -17.97 -0.32 -19.52
C SER A 35 -17.61 1.13 -19.22
N ILE A 36 -18.57 2.05 -19.36
CA ILE A 36 -18.36 3.46 -19.04
C ILE A 36 -18.02 3.65 -17.55
N SER A 37 -18.64 2.85 -16.67
CA SER A 37 -18.35 2.81 -15.24
C SER A 37 -16.92 2.38 -14.95
N PHE A 38 -16.39 1.39 -15.69
CA PHE A 38 -14.98 1.00 -15.60
C PHE A 38 -14.05 2.17 -15.95
N PHE A 39 -14.28 2.87 -17.06
CA PHE A 39 -13.44 4.01 -17.45
C PHE A 39 -13.47 5.13 -16.42
N ILE A 40 -14.65 5.48 -15.89
CA ILE A 40 -14.79 6.52 -14.86
C ILE A 40 -14.05 6.11 -13.57
N ALA A 41 -14.28 4.87 -13.10
CA ALA A 41 -13.65 4.38 -11.88
C ALA A 41 -12.12 4.33 -12.01
N TYR A 42 -11.59 3.87 -13.14
CA TYR A 42 -10.15 3.83 -13.36
C TYR A 42 -9.54 5.23 -13.56
N MET A 43 -10.25 6.18 -14.18
CA MET A 43 -9.79 7.57 -14.28
C MET A 43 -9.64 8.20 -12.89
N ILE A 44 -10.63 7.98 -12.01
CA ILE A 44 -10.55 8.42 -10.61
C ILE A 44 -9.38 7.73 -9.89
N LEU A 45 -9.19 6.42 -10.09
CA LEU A 45 -8.07 5.68 -9.52
C LEU A 45 -6.72 6.29 -9.94
N VAL A 46 -6.57 6.67 -11.22
CA VAL A 46 -5.35 7.34 -11.71
C VAL A 46 -5.14 8.68 -11.01
N ILE A 47 -6.19 9.50 -10.83
CA ILE A 47 -6.10 10.78 -10.11
C ILE A 47 -5.69 10.55 -8.64
N LEU A 48 -6.27 9.56 -7.97
CA LEU A 48 -5.90 9.20 -6.60
C LEU A 48 -4.44 8.77 -6.50
N LEU A 49 -3.97 7.93 -7.43
CA LEU A 49 -2.58 7.48 -7.49
C LEU A 49 -1.61 8.63 -7.80
N PHE A 50 -2.01 9.58 -8.66
CA PHE A 50 -1.22 10.78 -8.94
C PHE A 50 -1.06 11.64 -7.69
N GLY A 51 -2.15 11.90 -6.96
CA GLY A 51 -2.09 12.62 -5.67
C GLY A 51 -1.21 11.90 -4.65
N TYR A 52 -1.35 10.56 -4.56
CA TYR A 52 -0.49 9.75 -3.71
C TYR A 52 0.98 9.81 -4.11
N ALA A 53 1.30 9.80 -5.40
CA ALA A 53 2.68 9.90 -5.87
C ALA A 53 3.36 11.20 -5.42
N ILE A 54 2.64 12.32 -5.43
CA ILE A 54 3.14 13.59 -4.90
C ILE A 54 3.43 13.50 -3.40
N ILE A 55 2.51 12.94 -2.62
CA ILE A 55 2.69 12.73 -1.17
C ILE A 55 3.88 11.81 -0.91
N TRP A 56 3.96 10.68 -1.62
CA TRP A 56 5.03 9.71 -1.51
C TRP A 56 6.38 10.33 -1.78
N GLN A 57 6.49 11.16 -2.82
CA GLN A 57 7.72 11.86 -3.14
C GLN A 57 8.17 12.78 -1.99
N GLN A 58 7.24 13.40 -1.26
CA GLN A 58 7.58 14.23 -0.09
C GLN A 58 7.98 13.37 1.11
N VAL A 59 7.30 12.24 1.30
CA VAL A 59 7.54 11.29 2.39
C VAL A 59 8.94 10.69 2.32
N ILE A 60 9.44 10.35 1.14
CA ILE A 60 10.73 9.65 0.99
C ILE A 60 11.96 10.57 1.00
N LYS A 61 11.82 11.87 0.67
CA LYS A 61 12.91 12.86 0.68
C LYS A 61 13.86 12.81 1.90
N PRO A 62 13.37 12.66 3.15
CA PRO A 62 14.22 12.62 4.34
C PRO A 62 14.81 11.25 4.67
N PHE A 63 14.47 10.19 3.92
CA PHE A 63 14.91 8.82 4.18
C PHE A 63 15.91 8.34 3.14
N GLU A 64 16.78 7.41 3.54
CA GLU A 64 17.37 6.48 2.58
C GLU A 64 16.26 5.59 2.02
N ILE A 65 16.30 5.36 0.71
CA ILE A 65 15.26 4.63 -0.03
C ILE A 65 15.03 3.26 0.61
N SER A 66 16.10 2.49 0.85
CA SER A 66 16.08 1.21 1.57
C SER A 66 15.26 1.24 2.86
N LYS A 67 15.57 2.21 3.75
CA LYS A 67 14.90 2.37 5.04
C LYS A 67 13.41 2.64 4.87
N ALA A 68 13.01 3.51 3.95
CA ALA A 68 11.59 3.77 3.69
C ALA A 68 10.86 2.51 3.18
N TYR A 69 11.48 1.74 2.28
CA TYR A 69 10.90 0.52 1.72
C TYR A 69 10.83 -0.65 2.72
N SER A 70 11.69 -0.67 3.75
CA SER A 70 11.62 -1.66 4.82
C SER A 70 10.26 -1.68 5.55
N HIS A 71 9.64 -0.50 5.69
CA HIS A 71 8.34 -0.36 6.35
C HIS A 71 7.15 -0.70 5.43
N ARG A 72 7.40 -0.97 4.14
CA ARG A 72 6.35 -1.24 3.15
C ARG A 72 5.54 -2.50 3.45
N GLY A 73 6.09 -3.42 4.25
CA GLY A 73 5.39 -4.62 4.72
C GLY A 73 4.05 -4.30 5.42
N VAL A 74 3.91 -3.12 6.02
CA VAL A 74 2.67 -2.66 6.65
C VAL A 74 1.49 -2.58 5.66
N ILE A 75 1.75 -2.28 4.38
CA ILE A 75 0.73 -2.23 3.34
C ILE A 75 0.06 -3.60 3.15
N ILE A 76 0.81 -4.70 3.30
CA ILE A 76 0.29 -6.07 3.17
C ILE A 76 -0.71 -6.36 4.28
N LEU A 77 -0.39 -5.93 5.51
CA LEU A 77 -1.28 -6.09 6.67
C LEU A 77 -2.58 -5.32 6.48
N TRP A 78 -2.50 -4.08 6.00
CA TRP A 78 -3.70 -3.31 5.65
C TRP A 78 -4.50 -3.97 4.53
N GLY A 79 -3.83 -4.51 3.50
CA GLY A 79 -4.49 -5.22 2.40
C GLY A 79 -5.31 -6.41 2.91
N LEU A 80 -4.73 -7.24 3.79
CA LEU A 80 -5.43 -8.36 4.42
C LEU A 80 -6.61 -7.89 5.27
N LEU A 81 -6.40 -6.87 6.11
CA LEU A 81 -7.45 -6.31 6.96
C LEU A 81 -8.63 -5.81 6.12
N TRP A 82 -8.36 -5.00 5.10
CA TRP A 82 -9.40 -4.44 4.25
C TRP A 82 -10.10 -5.49 3.40
N SER A 83 -9.40 -6.56 3.00
CA SER A 83 -10.03 -7.69 2.31
C SER A 83 -11.18 -8.29 3.12
N VAL A 84 -11.00 -8.45 4.43
CA VAL A 84 -12.05 -8.94 5.33
C VAL A 84 -13.13 -7.88 5.52
N VAL A 85 -12.73 -6.66 5.88
CA VAL A 85 -13.66 -5.59 6.31
C VAL A 85 -14.59 -5.14 5.19
N PHE A 86 -14.06 -4.94 3.98
CA PHE A 86 -14.83 -4.36 2.87
C PHE A 86 -15.35 -5.37 1.86
N PHE A 87 -14.74 -6.56 1.79
CA PHE A 87 -15.07 -7.55 0.76
C PHE A 87 -15.53 -8.89 1.34
N GLY A 88 -15.49 -9.07 2.67
CA GLY A 88 -15.90 -10.31 3.31
C GLY A 88 -15.00 -11.51 2.98
N ASP A 89 -13.79 -11.26 2.47
CA ASP A 89 -12.86 -12.33 2.14
C ASP A 89 -12.48 -13.10 3.41
N THR A 90 -12.43 -14.43 3.33
CA THR A 90 -11.90 -15.25 4.42
C THR A 90 -10.37 -15.33 4.31
N ILE A 91 -9.65 -14.81 5.31
CA ILE A 91 -8.20 -15.00 5.41
C ILE A 91 -7.91 -16.46 5.73
N LYS A 92 -7.31 -17.18 4.79
CA LYS A 92 -6.86 -18.56 4.99
C LYS A 92 -5.45 -18.58 5.59
N TRP A 93 -5.07 -19.71 6.19
CA TRP A 93 -3.74 -19.89 6.78
C TRP A 93 -2.60 -19.62 5.78
N ASN A 94 -2.78 -20.02 4.51
CA ASN A 94 -1.79 -19.76 3.47
C ASN A 94 -1.61 -18.26 3.14
N ASN A 95 -2.63 -17.41 3.30
CA ASN A 95 -2.49 -15.96 3.17
C ASN A 95 -1.58 -15.39 4.26
N LEU A 96 -1.72 -15.88 5.51
CA LEU A 96 -0.89 -15.47 6.63
C LEU A 96 0.56 -15.92 6.44
N VAL A 97 0.77 -17.18 6.04
CA VAL A 97 2.10 -17.71 5.72
C VAL A 97 2.75 -16.89 4.60
N GLY A 98 2.01 -16.61 3.52
CA GLY A 98 2.50 -15.77 2.43
C GLY A 98 2.89 -14.36 2.90
N ALA A 99 2.07 -13.72 3.75
CA ALA A 99 2.39 -12.41 4.30
C ALA A 99 3.66 -12.43 5.16
N VAL A 100 3.84 -13.46 6.00
CA VAL A 100 5.06 -13.64 6.80
C VAL A 100 6.29 -13.80 5.90
N ILE A 101 6.22 -14.64 4.86
CA ILE A 101 7.31 -14.83 3.90
C ILE A 101 7.70 -13.50 3.23
N ILE A 102 6.72 -12.71 2.79
CA ILE A 102 6.99 -11.42 2.15
C ILE A 102 7.65 -10.45 3.15
N ILE A 103 7.17 -10.37 4.39
CA ILE A 103 7.75 -9.51 5.43
C ILE A 103 9.20 -9.93 5.73
N ILE A 104 9.48 -11.23 5.84
CA ILE A 104 10.85 -11.75 6.01
C ILE A 104 11.73 -11.32 4.83
N GLY A 105 11.25 -11.49 3.60
CA GLY A 105 11.98 -11.07 2.40
C GLY A 105 12.33 -9.58 2.41
N ILE A 106 11.38 -8.71 2.79
CA ILE A 106 11.63 -7.27 2.93
C ILE A 106 12.73 -7.00 3.98
N VAL A 107 12.69 -7.68 5.13
CA VAL A 107 13.70 -7.51 6.20
C VAL A 107 15.08 -8.00 5.77
N VAL A 108 15.17 -9.10 5.03
CA VAL A 108 16.45 -9.63 4.52
C VAL A 108 17.09 -8.64 3.56
N VAL A 109 16.33 -8.16 2.55
CA VAL A 109 16.82 -7.19 1.56
C VAL A 109 17.36 -5.92 2.23
N VAL A 110 16.69 -5.45 3.29
CA VAL A 110 17.09 -4.24 4.02
C VAL A 110 18.32 -4.46 4.90
N LYS A 111 18.57 -5.69 5.38
CA LYS A 111 19.76 -6.00 6.18
C LYS A 111 21.03 -6.13 5.33
N ASP A 112 20.87 -6.52 4.07
CA ASP A 112 21.98 -6.69 3.12
C ASP A 112 22.39 -5.38 2.41
N GLU A 113 21.67 -4.28 2.67
CA GLU A 113 21.96 -2.90 2.22
C GLU A 113 22.58 -2.05 3.34
#